data_AF-A0A2T5GKL3-F1
#
_entry.id   AF-A0A2T5GKL3-F1
#
_cell.length_a   1.000
_cell.length_b   1.000
_cell.length_c   1.000
_cell.angle_alpha   90.00
_cell.angle_beta   90.00
_cell.angle_gamma   90.00
#
_symmetry.space_group_name_H-M   'P 1'
#
loop_
_entity.id
_entity.type
_entity.pdbx_description
1 polymer ?
#
loop_
_entity_poly.entity_id
_entity_poly.type
_entity_poly.pdbx_seq_one_letter_code
_entity_poly.pdbx_strand_id
1 'polypeptide(L)'
;MTKPILSEPATLTGEEESLSAIVSRLASETRSLATAEVAVYKAKFGETAGAYKSAAMFFAVAGVLALAALIALLVGAILTLATVMGPGWSTAIVVVAVLALAGILAMIGKSKLQTKSEPVS
;
A
#
# COMPACT_ATOMS: atom_id res chain seq x y z
N MET A 1 -44.11 -58.35 51.40
CA MET A 1 -43.16 -58.77 50.34
C MET A 1 -42.51 -57.51 49.80
N THR A 2 -41.21 -57.42 50.01
CA THR A 2 -40.37 -56.23 49.84
C THR A 2 -39.43 -56.45 48.66
N LYS A 3 -39.07 -55.36 47.97
CA LYS A 3 -37.98 -55.11 46.98
C LYS A 3 -38.38 -55.02 45.48
N PRO A 4 -37.61 -54.26 44.66
CA PRO A 4 -36.60 -53.23 44.99
C PRO A 4 -36.77 -51.90 44.24
N ILE A 5 -36.36 -50.83 44.90
CA ILE A 5 -35.84 -49.60 44.30
C ILE A 5 -34.63 -49.96 43.43
N LEU A 6 -34.78 -49.91 42.10
CA LEU A 6 -33.64 -49.89 41.19
C LEU A 6 -33.17 -48.46 41.08
N SER A 7 -31.99 -48.24 41.64
CA SER A 7 -31.13 -47.10 41.38
C SER A 7 -30.90 -46.97 39.89
N GLU A 8 -31.35 -45.88 39.27
CA GLU A 8 -30.74 -45.42 38.03
C GLU A 8 -30.07 -44.07 38.32
N PRO A 9 -28.76 -43.95 38.07
CA PRO A 9 -27.99 -42.77 38.43
C PRO A 9 -28.49 -41.59 37.61
N ALA A 10 -28.65 -40.43 38.25
CA ALA A 10 -28.79 -39.16 37.54
C ALA A 10 -27.59 -39.03 36.60
N THR A 11 -27.81 -39.25 35.30
CA THR A 11 -26.82 -39.01 34.26
C THR A 11 -26.62 -37.51 34.16
N LEU A 12 -25.51 -37.03 34.71
CA LEU A 12 -25.07 -35.63 34.76
C LEU A 12 -24.68 -35.05 33.36
N THR A 13 -25.53 -35.22 32.35
CA THR A 13 -25.16 -34.87 30.95
C THR A 13 -25.80 -33.58 30.43
N GLY A 14 -26.72 -32.95 31.19
CA GLY A 14 -27.44 -31.74 30.75
C GLY A 14 -26.74 -30.39 31.03
N GLU A 15 -25.85 -30.32 32.02
CA GLU A 15 -25.15 -29.07 32.39
C GLU A 15 -23.86 -28.85 31.57
N GLU A 16 -23.19 -29.93 31.16
CA GLU A 16 -22.03 -29.87 30.27
C GLU A 16 -22.42 -29.45 28.85
N GLU A 17 -23.64 -29.79 28.40
CA GLU A 17 -24.17 -29.40 27.10
C GLU A 17 -24.47 -27.89 27.00
N SER A 18 -24.90 -27.27 28.12
CA SER A 18 -25.22 -25.83 28.19
C SER A 18 -23.97 -24.94 28.19
N LEU A 19 -22.94 -25.29 28.97
CA LEU A 19 -21.65 -24.58 28.97
C LEU A 19 -20.93 -24.71 27.63
N SER A 20 -20.95 -25.91 27.03
CA SER A 20 -20.44 -26.16 25.68
C SER A 20 -21.20 -25.32 24.64
N ALA A 21 -22.53 -25.20 24.77
CA ALA A 21 -23.35 -24.40 23.87
C ALA A 21 -23.05 -22.88 23.96
N ILE A 22 -22.84 -22.31 25.15
CA ILE A 22 -22.49 -20.89 25.32
C ILE A 22 -21.11 -20.59 24.74
N VAL A 23 -20.12 -21.44 25.00
CA VAL A 23 -18.76 -21.30 24.45
C VAL A 23 -18.77 -21.43 22.92
N SER A 24 -19.53 -22.38 22.39
CA SER A 24 -19.72 -22.55 20.94
C SER A 24 -20.37 -21.32 20.31
N ARG A 25 -21.36 -20.72 20.97
CA ARG A 25 -22.01 -19.48 20.52
C ARG A 25 -21.05 -18.28 20.53
N LEU A 26 -20.28 -18.09 21.60
CA LEU A 26 -19.31 -17.00 21.70
C LEU A 26 -18.16 -17.16 20.68
N ALA A 27 -17.70 -18.39 20.45
CA ALA A 27 -16.73 -18.69 19.39
C ALA A 27 -17.30 -18.38 18.00
N SER A 28 -18.59 -18.69 17.77
CA SER A 28 -19.27 -18.36 16.52
C SER A 28 -19.44 -16.85 16.31
N GLU A 29 -19.75 -16.08 17.37
CA GLU A 29 -19.89 -14.62 17.33
C GLU A 29 -18.54 -13.94 17.12
N THR A 30 -17.48 -14.41 17.78
CA THR A 30 -16.11 -13.91 17.59
C THR A 30 -15.64 -14.15 16.16
N ARG A 31 -15.92 -15.33 15.59
CA ARG A 31 -15.60 -15.64 14.19
C ARG A 31 -16.39 -14.79 13.20
N SER A 32 -17.66 -14.52 13.51
CA SER A 32 -18.53 -13.64 12.72
C SER A 32 -17.98 -12.20 12.72
N LEU A 33 -17.62 -11.68 13.91
CA LEU A 33 -17.02 -10.34 14.06
C LEU A 33 -15.70 -10.22 13.31
N ALA A 34 -14.80 -11.20 13.46
CA ALA A 34 -13.53 -11.23 12.73
C ALA A 34 -13.74 -11.23 11.21
N THR A 35 -14.74 -11.98 10.72
CA THR A 35 -15.08 -12.01 9.29
C THR A 35 -15.65 -10.67 8.82
N ALA A 36 -16.45 -10.00 9.65
CA ALA A 36 -17.01 -8.69 9.36
C ALA A 36 -15.92 -7.59 9.31
N GLU A 37 -14.98 -7.57 10.25
CA GLU A 37 -13.84 -6.65 10.22
C GLU A 37 -12.99 -6.87 8.97
N VAL A 38 -12.69 -8.12 8.62
CA VAL A 38 -11.97 -8.44 7.37
C VAL A 38 -12.74 -7.95 6.14
N ALA A 39 -14.07 -8.12 6.11
CA ALA A 39 -14.91 -7.64 5.01
C ALA A 39 -14.90 -6.11 4.91
N VAL A 40 -14.96 -5.39 6.03
CA VAL A 40 -14.87 -3.93 6.09
C VAL A 40 -13.50 -3.43 5.63
N TYR A 41 -12.41 -4.03 6.12
CA TYR A 41 -11.05 -3.72 5.66
C TYR A 41 -10.95 -3.94 4.14
N LYS A 42 -11.43 -5.09 3.65
CA LYS A 42 -11.37 -5.44 2.24
C LYS A 42 -12.21 -4.50 1.36
N ALA A 43 -13.36 -4.02 1.84
CA ALA A 43 -14.16 -3.02 1.15
C ALA A 43 -13.44 -1.68 1.06
N LYS A 44 -12.87 -1.20 2.17
CA LYS A 44 -12.11 0.07 2.21
C LYS A 44 -10.86 0.03 1.32
N PHE A 45 -10.17 -1.12 1.29
CA PHE A 45 -9.05 -1.36 0.38
C PHE A 45 -9.52 -1.51 -1.08
N GLY A 46 -10.64 -2.16 -1.34
CA GLY A 46 -11.17 -2.37 -2.70
C GLY A 46 -11.64 -1.08 -3.36
N GLU A 47 -12.31 -0.21 -2.59
CA GLU A 47 -12.80 1.10 -3.04
C GLU A 47 -11.64 2.02 -3.42
N THR A 48 -10.57 2.02 -2.62
CA THR A 48 -9.35 2.77 -2.94
C THR A 48 -8.55 2.11 -4.07
N ALA A 49 -8.42 0.79 -4.09
CA ALA A 49 -7.61 0.06 -5.08
C ALA A 49 -8.06 0.29 -6.53
N GLY A 50 -9.37 0.45 -6.79
CA GLY A 50 -9.88 0.77 -8.12
C GLY A 50 -9.39 2.12 -8.64
N ALA A 51 -9.46 3.16 -7.79
CA ALA A 51 -8.98 4.49 -8.12
C ALA A 51 -7.45 4.51 -8.29
N TYR A 52 -6.70 3.81 -7.42
CA TYR A 52 -5.25 3.68 -7.54
C TYR A 52 -4.83 2.96 -8.83
N LYS A 53 -5.57 1.94 -9.28
CA LYS A 53 -5.27 1.22 -10.53
C LYS A 53 -5.41 2.12 -11.76
N SER A 54 -6.50 2.88 -11.84
CA SER A 54 -6.72 3.83 -12.94
C SER A 54 -5.67 4.94 -12.91
N ALA A 55 -5.43 5.53 -11.74
CA ALA A 55 -4.40 6.56 -11.57
C ALA A 55 -3.01 6.05 -11.94
N ALA A 56 -2.64 4.82 -11.59
CA ALA A 56 -1.35 4.23 -11.93
C ALA A 56 -1.14 4.11 -13.45
N MET A 57 -2.18 3.78 -14.22
CA MET A 57 -2.09 3.72 -15.68
C MET A 57 -1.88 5.10 -16.29
N PHE A 58 -2.65 6.10 -15.86
CA PHE A 58 -2.44 7.48 -16.32
C PHE A 58 -1.07 8.01 -15.92
N PHE A 59 -0.59 7.73 -14.71
CA PHE A 59 0.75 8.11 -14.27
C PHE A 59 1.86 7.41 -15.07
N ALA A 60 1.67 6.15 -15.46
CA ALA A 60 2.62 5.44 -16.31
C ALA A 60 2.74 6.12 -17.68
N VAL A 61 1.61 6.40 -18.34
CA VAL A 61 1.60 7.09 -19.64
C VAL A 61 2.16 8.50 -19.51
N ALA A 62 1.74 9.25 -18.49
CA ALA A 62 2.26 10.60 -18.24
C ALA A 62 3.77 10.60 -17.98
N GLY A 63 4.28 9.61 -17.24
CA GLY A 63 5.71 9.45 -16.98
C GLY A 63 6.50 9.18 -18.26
N VAL A 64 6.00 8.30 -19.13
CA VAL A 64 6.63 8.03 -20.44
C VAL A 64 6.61 9.28 -21.33
N LEU A 65 5.49 10.00 -21.39
CA LEU A 65 5.37 11.23 -22.17
C LEU A 65 6.27 12.34 -21.63
N ALA A 66 6.34 12.51 -20.31
CA ALA A 66 7.23 13.48 -19.68
C ALA A 66 8.71 13.16 -19.96
N LEU A 67 9.09 11.87 -19.92
CA LEU A 67 10.45 11.45 -20.28
C LEU A 67 10.75 11.71 -21.76
N ALA A 68 9.82 11.38 -22.66
CA ALA A 68 9.98 11.64 -24.09
C ALA A 68 10.11 13.15 -24.39
N ALA A 69 9.27 13.98 -23.75
CA ALA A 69 9.34 15.43 -23.87
C ALA A 69 10.66 15.99 -23.31
N LEU A 70 11.14 15.45 -22.18
CA LEU A 70 12.43 15.84 -21.62
C LEU A 70 13.58 15.50 -22.57
N ILE A 71 13.61 14.29 -23.14
CA ILE A 71 14.62 13.89 -24.12
C ILE A 71 14.59 14.83 -25.34
N ALA A 72 13.41 15.08 -25.90
CA ALA A 72 13.25 15.98 -27.04
C ALA A 72 13.70 17.42 -26.71
N LEU A 73 13.41 17.91 -25.50
CA LEU A 73 13.85 19.21 -25.01
C LEU A 73 15.38 19.28 -24.90
N LEU A 74 16.03 18.24 -24.37
CA LEU A 74 17.49 18.16 -24.27
C LEU A 74 18.15 18.14 -25.66
N VAL A 75 17.63 17.33 -26.58
CA VAL A 75 18.10 17.30 -27.97
C VAL A 75 17.91 18.67 -28.63
N GLY A 76 16.73 19.29 -28.48
CA GLY A 76 16.45 20.63 -29.00
C GLY A 76 17.40 21.69 -28.44
N ALA A 77 17.67 21.65 -27.13
CA ALA A 77 18.64 22.55 -26.48
C ALA A 77 20.05 22.35 -27.06
N ILE A 78 20.48 21.09 -27.23
CA ILE A 78 21.79 20.78 -27.81
C ILE A 78 21.88 21.30 -29.24
N LEU A 79 20.88 21.03 -30.08
CA LEU A 79 20.89 21.48 -31.48
C LEU A 79 20.87 23.01 -31.59
N THR A 80 20.10 23.68 -30.72
CA THR A 80 20.02 25.14 -30.68
C THR A 80 21.35 25.76 -30.26
N LEU A 81 22.00 25.26 -29.20
CA LEU A 81 23.32 25.79 -28.80
C LEU A 81 24.43 25.40 -29.78
N ALA A 82 24.27 24.27 -30.48
CA ALA A 82 25.25 23.81 -31.47
C ALA A 82 25.42 24.80 -32.62
N THR A 83 24.41 25.62 -32.94
CA THR A 83 24.53 26.66 -33.97
C THR A 83 25.46 27.81 -33.58
N VAL A 84 25.74 27.99 -32.27
CA VAL A 84 26.53 29.10 -31.74
C VAL A 84 27.96 28.68 -31.41
N MET A 85 28.13 27.49 -30.81
CA MET A 85 29.41 27.05 -30.22
C MET A 85 29.83 25.62 -30.64
N GLY A 86 29.11 25.02 -31.57
CA GLY A 86 29.38 23.69 -32.11
C GLY A 86 28.80 22.53 -31.29
N PRO A 87 28.66 21.32 -31.90
CA PRO A 87 27.93 20.21 -31.27
C PRO A 87 28.56 19.66 -29.99
N GLY A 88 29.90 19.61 -29.93
CA GLY A 88 30.62 19.06 -28.79
C GLY A 88 30.45 19.89 -27.51
N TRP A 89 30.73 21.19 -27.59
CA TRP A 89 30.60 22.11 -26.45
C TRP A 89 29.15 22.27 -25.99
N SER A 90 28.22 22.33 -26.93
CA SER A 90 26.78 22.35 -26.64
C SER A 90 26.36 21.15 -25.78
N THR A 91 26.73 19.93 -26.22
CA THR A 91 26.42 18.70 -25.50
C THR A 91 27.01 18.71 -24.09
N ALA A 92 28.27 19.10 -23.94
CA ALA A 92 28.93 19.16 -22.64
C ALA A 92 28.21 20.13 -21.67
N ILE A 93 27.86 21.33 -22.13
CA ILE A 93 27.18 22.34 -21.32
C ILE A 93 25.80 21.86 -20.87
N VAL A 94 25.00 21.32 -21.80
CA VAL A 94 23.65 20.83 -21.48
C VAL A 94 23.73 19.67 -20.47
N VAL A 95 24.65 18.72 -20.66
CA VAL A 95 24.84 17.60 -19.73
C VAL A 95 25.23 18.08 -18.33
N VAL A 96 26.21 18.98 -18.22
CA VAL A 96 26.63 19.53 -16.93
C VAL A 96 25.49 20.29 -16.24
N ALA A 97 24.73 21.10 -16.98
CA ALA A 97 23.59 21.83 -16.44
C ALA A 97 22.49 20.88 -15.90
N VAL A 98 22.17 19.82 -16.65
CA VAL A 98 21.18 18.82 -16.23
C VAL A 98 21.66 18.03 -15.02
N LEU A 99 22.93 17.63 -14.96
CA LEU A 99 23.50 16.94 -13.80
C LEU A 99 23.49 17.82 -12.55
N ALA A 100 23.81 19.11 -12.68
CA ALA A 100 23.73 20.05 -11.57
C ALA A 100 22.28 20.16 -11.04
N LEU A 101 21.30 20.30 -11.94
CA LEU A 101 19.89 20.33 -11.56
C LEU A 101 19.45 19.03 -10.88
N ALA A 102 19.82 17.87 -11.44
CA ALA A 102 19.52 16.56 -10.86
C ALA A 102 20.13 16.40 -9.46
N GLY A 103 21.37 16.87 -9.25
CA GLY A 103 22.02 16.88 -7.94
C GLY A 103 21.24 17.72 -6.91
N ILE A 104 20.77 18.91 -7.30
CA ILE A 104 19.95 19.77 -6.43
C ILE A 104 18.64 19.07 -6.07
N LEU A 105 17.92 18.50 -7.05
CA LEU A 105 16.67 17.77 -6.80
C LEU A 105 16.90 16.56 -5.88
N ALA A 106 18.00 15.82 -6.07
CA ALA A 106 18.35 14.69 -5.22
C ALA A 106 18.60 15.11 -3.76
N MET A 107 19.28 16.24 -3.54
CA MET A 107 19.49 16.80 -2.19
C MET A 107 18.16 17.20 -1.54
N ILE A 108 17.27 17.90 -2.27
CA ILE A 108 15.94 18.27 -1.77
C ILE A 108 15.13 17.03 -1.40
N GLY A 109 15.15 16.00 -2.26
CA GLY A 109 14.48 14.73 -2.01
C GLY A 109 15.00 14.05 -0.74
N LYS A 110 16.32 13.99 -0.57
CA LYS A 110 16.97 13.44 0.62
C LYS A 110 16.51 14.18 1.89
N SER A 111 16.50 15.52 1.88
CA SER A 111 16.06 16.31 3.04
C SER A 111 14.60 16.05 3.43
N LYS A 112 13.71 15.87 2.45
CA LYS A 112 12.29 15.55 2.71
C LYS A 112 12.09 14.16 3.33
N LEU A 113 12.95 13.20 3.00
CA LEU A 113 12.90 11.87 3.62
C LEU A 113 13.40 11.89 5.06
N GLN A 114 14.46 12.67 5.35
CA GLN A 114 15.04 12.78 6.69
C GLN A 114 14.10 13.48 7.69
N THR A 115 13.28 14.44 7.24
CA THR A 115 12.34 15.15 8.13
C THR A 115 11.19 14.26 8.64
N LYS A 116 10.91 13.13 7.97
CA LYS A 116 9.78 12.24 8.30
C LYS A 116 10.16 11.13 9.32
N SER A 117 11.44 11.06 9.71
CA SER A 117 11.98 10.06 10.62
C SER A 117 12.26 10.57 12.04
N GLU A 118 11.86 11.80 12.39
CA GLU A 118 11.92 12.25 13.78
C GLU A 118 10.70 11.65 14.52
N PRO A 119 10.89 10.68 15.44
CA PRO A 119 9.79 10.16 16.23
C PRO A 119 9.27 11.30 17.09
N VAL A 120 8.00 11.63 16.93
CA VAL A 120 7.27 12.49 17.87
C VAL A 120 7.43 11.86 19.26
N SER A 121 8.26 12.50 20.10
CA SER A 121 8.36 12.21 21.52
C SER A 121 7.22 12.89 22.27
#